data_AF-A0A3G2I8D6-F1
#
_entry.id   AF-A0A3G2I8D6-F1
#
_cell.length_a   1.000
_cell.length_b   1.000
_cell.length_c   1.000
_cell.angle_alpha   90.00
_cell.angle_beta   90.00
_cell.angle_gamma   90.00
#
_symmetry.space_group_name_H-M   'P 1'
#
loop_
_entity.id
_entity.type
_entity.pdbx_description
1 polymer ?
#
loop_
_entity_poly.entity_id
_entity_poly.type
_entity_poly.pdbx_seq_one_letter_code
_entity_poly.pdbx_strand_id
1 'polypeptide(L)'
;MYNWKLSTAVKLAEENFLAGIQIAFDRRTPRPYYIQFKTRCGDFAQLVTAHTQKEKRKTREFSTKGAAIRFLNTRFPGHDSLLSNDVKVIN
;
A
#
# COMPACT_ATOMS: atom_id res chain seq x y z
N MET A 1 -1.10 -10.91 -7.96
CA MET A 1 -1.06 -9.68 -7.12
C MET A 1 -1.94 -9.91 -5.90
N TYR A 2 -1.40 -9.74 -4.69
CA TYR A 2 -2.11 -10.04 -3.44
C TYR A 2 -2.86 -8.82 -2.90
N ASN A 3 -3.80 -9.03 -1.98
CA ASN A 3 -4.58 -7.96 -1.36
C ASN A 3 -4.48 -8.03 0.16
N TRP A 4 -3.80 -7.05 0.76
CA TRP A 4 -3.50 -7.02 2.19
C TRP A 4 -4.22 -5.89 2.92
N LYS A 5 -4.79 -6.24 4.07
CA LYS A 5 -5.14 -5.24 5.07
C LYS A 5 -3.85 -4.64 5.63
N LEU A 6 -3.92 -3.41 6.14
CA LEU A 6 -2.75 -2.78 6.74
C LEU A 6 -2.16 -3.61 7.88
N SER A 7 -3.00 -4.21 8.73
CA SER A 7 -2.53 -5.06 9.83
C SER A 7 -1.72 -6.28 9.37
N THR A 8 -2.01 -6.81 8.18
CA THR A 8 -1.20 -7.89 7.59
C THR A 8 0.16 -7.36 7.17
N ALA A 9 0.21 -6.20 6.52
CA ALA A 9 1.47 -5.60 6.09
C ALA A 9 2.37 -5.22 7.28
N VAL A 10 1.80 -4.74 8.39
CA VAL A 10 2.53 -4.44 9.63
C VAL A 10 3.19 -5.70 10.20
N LYS A 11 2.42 -6.78 10.38
CA LYS A 11 2.97 -8.06 10.88
C LYS A 11 4.09 -8.59 10.00
N LEU A 12 3.92 -8.53 8.67
CA LEU A 12 4.95 -9.00 7.74
C LEU A 12 6.20 -8.11 7.73
N ALA A 13 6.09 -6.84 8.10
CA ALA A 13 7.27 -6.01 8.32
C ALA A 13 7.99 -6.36 9.62
N GLU A 14 7.26 -6.63 10.70
CA GLU A 14 7.82 -7.10 11.98
C GLU A 14 8.55 -8.44 11.80
N GLU A 15 8.01 -9.35 10.98
CA GLU A 15 8.62 -10.63 10.63
C GLU A 15 9.74 -10.50 9.57
N ASN A 16 10.13 -9.27 9.20
CA ASN A 16 11.15 -8.99 8.21
C ASN A 16 10.87 -9.59 6.82
N PHE A 17 9.59 -9.86 6.50
CA PHE A 17 9.16 -10.39 5.20
C PHE A 17 8.89 -9.29 4.17
N LEU A 18 8.63 -8.06 4.65
CA LEU A 18 8.46 -6.89 3.81
C LEU A 18 9.82 -6.35 3.33
N ALA A 19 9.99 -6.20 2.01
CA ALA A 19 11.18 -5.59 1.41
C ALA A 19 11.01 -4.09 1.18
N GLY A 20 9.77 -3.60 1.10
CA GLY A 20 9.49 -2.18 0.97
C GLY A 20 8.03 -1.85 0.75
N ILE A 21 7.75 -0.55 0.72
CA ILE A 21 6.44 0.05 0.46
C ILE A 21 6.60 1.00 -0.72
N GLN A 22 5.66 0.95 -1.66
CA GLN A 22 5.67 1.78 -2.84
C GLN A 22 4.32 2.48 -3.00
N ILE A 23 4.36 3.76 -3.35
CA ILE A 23 3.15 4.49 -3.78
C ILE A 23 3.09 4.39 -5.29
N ALA A 24 2.04 3.76 -5.79
CA ALA A 24 1.76 3.65 -7.21
C ALA A 24 0.72 4.69 -7.65
N PHE A 25 0.76 5.05 -8.92
CA PHE A 25 -0.09 6.06 -9.56
C PHE A 25 -0.78 5.46 -10.78
N ASP A 26 -2.12 5.43 -10.78
CA ASP A 26 -2.99 4.96 -11.86
C ASP A 26 -3.87 6.11 -12.35
N ARG A 27 -3.68 6.52 -13.61
CA ARG A 27 -4.40 7.64 -14.23
C ARG A 27 -5.87 7.36 -14.52
N ARG A 28 -6.31 6.10 -14.46
CA ARG A 28 -7.66 5.68 -14.86
C ARG A 28 -8.70 5.92 -13.77
N THR A 29 -8.28 6.32 -12.57
CA THR A 29 -9.18 6.54 -11.43
C THR A 29 -9.15 7.99 -10.95
N PRO A 30 -10.26 8.51 -10.39
CA PRO A 30 -10.30 9.85 -9.80
C PRO A 30 -9.45 9.97 -8.52
N ARG A 31 -8.93 8.86 -8.00
CA ARG A 31 -8.06 8.78 -6.83
C ARG A 31 -6.81 7.98 -7.22
N PRO A 32 -5.89 8.61 -7.95
CA PRO A 32 -4.93 7.87 -8.74
C PRO A 32 -3.82 7.23 -7.90
N TYR A 33 -3.66 7.61 -6.63
CA TYR A 33 -2.60 7.08 -5.79
C TYR A 33 -3.07 5.88 -4.97
N TYR A 34 -2.26 4.83 -4.88
CA TYR A 34 -2.52 3.71 -3.98
C TYR A 34 -1.21 3.12 -3.46
N ILE A 35 -1.30 2.29 -2.41
CA ILE A 35 -0.14 1.74 -1.72
C ILE A 35 0.05 0.27 -2.12
N GLN A 36 1.30 -0.07 -2.46
CA GLN A 36 1.76 -1.43 -2.68
C GLN A 36 2.83 -1.80 -1.66
N PHE A 37 2.83 -3.08 -1.28
CA PHE A 37 3.80 -3.70 -0.40
C PHE A 37 4.63 -4.68 -1.23
N LYS A 38 5.96 -4.49 -1.24
CA LYS A 38 6.90 -5.39 -1.91
C LYS A 38 7.38 -6.44 -0.92
N THR A 39 7.25 -7.72 -1.26
CA THR A 39 7.77 -8.82 -0.43
C THR A 39 9.23 -9.11 -0.77
N ARG A 40 9.96 -9.74 0.15
CA ARG A 40 11.31 -10.23 -0.13
C ARG A 40 11.38 -11.28 -1.24
N CYS A 41 10.26 -11.96 -1.52
CA CYS A 41 10.13 -12.91 -2.62
C CYS A 41 9.96 -12.24 -3.99
N GLY A 42 9.83 -10.91 -4.04
CA GLY A 42 9.65 -10.15 -5.28
C GLY A 42 8.19 -9.89 -5.68
N ASP A 43 7.24 -10.39 -4.89
CA ASP A 43 5.80 -10.18 -5.11
C ASP A 43 5.32 -8.82 -4.62
N PHE A 44 4.15 -8.42 -5.10
CA PHE A 44 3.46 -7.21 -4.68
C PHE A 44 2.06 -7.50 -4.12
N ALA A 45 1.73 -6.82 -3.03
CA ALA A 45 0.39 -6.77 -2.47
C ALA A 45 -0.16 -5.35 -2.47
N GLN A 46 -1.44 -5.17 -2.79
CA GLN A 46 -2.12 -3.89 -2.69
C GLN A 46 -2.77 -3.70 -1.32
N LEU A 47 -2.73 -2.47 -0.80
CA LEU A 47 -3.49 -2.10 0.38
C LEU A 47 -5.00 -2.08 0.06
N VAL A 48 -5.79 -2.80 0.84
CA VAL A 48 -7.25 -2.84 0.71
C VAL A 48 -7.96 -2.45 2.00
N THR A 49 -9.18 -1.92 1.90
CA THR A 49 -10.05 -1.66 3.07
C THR A 49 -11.02 -2.82 3.31
N ALA A 50 -11.43 -2.98 4.56
CA ALA A 50 -12.30 -4.07 5.00
C ALA A 50 -13.81 -3.74 4.95
N HIS A 51 -14.21 -2.60 4.38
CA HIS A 51 -15.51 -1.96 4.68
C HIS A 51 -16.72 -2.45 3.90
N THR A 52 -16.64 -3.54 3.12
CA THR A 52 -17.85 -4.08 2.47
C THR A 52 -18.06 -5.52 2.89
N GLN A 53 -19.10 -5.72 3.71
CA GLN A 53 -19.73 -7.01 3.93
C GLN A 53 -20.05 -7.62 2.57
N LYS A 54 -19.54 -8.82 2.33
CA LYS A 54 -19.64 -9.61 1.09
C LYS A 54 -18.81 -9.08 -0.10
N GLU A 55 -17.68 -9.78 -0.30
CA GLU A 55 -17.08 -10.11 -1.60
C GLU A 55 -16.17 -9.14 -2.38
N LYS A 56 -15.99 -7.87 -2.02
CA LYS A 56 -14.98 -7.03 -2.75
C LYS A 56 -14.08 -6.25 -1.82
N ARG A 57 -12.88 -6.80 -1.53
CA ARG A 57 -11.78 -6.02 -0.95
C ARG A 57 -11.40 -4.93 -1.97
N LYS A 58 -11.81 -3.69 -1.73
CA LYS A 58 -11.47 -2.55 -2.60
C LYS A 58 -10.07 -2.03 -2.26
N THR A 59 -9.25 -1.82 -3.28
CA THR A 59 -7.96 -1.13 -3.15
C THR A 59 -8.17 0.24 -2.52
N ARG A 60 -7.35 0.57 -1.52
CA ARG A 60 -7.40 1.86 -0.87
C ARG A 60 -6.70 2.89 -1.74
N GLU A 61 -7.51 3.76 -2.32
CA GLU A 61 -7.08 4.83 -3.22
C GLU A 61 -7.05 6.18 -2.50
N PHE A 62 -6.16 7.07 -2.96
CA PHE A 62 -5.88 8.38 -2.42
C PHE A 62 -5.86 9.42 -3.54
N SER A 63 -6.32 10.63 -3.24
CA SER A 63 -6.33 11.73 -4.20
C SER A 63 -4.94 12.30 -4.49
N THR A 64 -4.02 12.24 -3.52
CA THR A 64 -2.65 12.77 -3.65
C THR A 64 -1.62 11.83 -3.03
N LYS A 65 -0.36 11.89 -3.51
CA LYS A 65 0.79 11.19 -2.89
C LYS A 65 0.90 11.54 -1.40
N GLY A 66 0.76 12.82 -1.05
CA GLY A 66 0.83 13.29 0.34
C GLY A 66 -0.26 12.70 1.24
N ALA A 67 -1.46 12.42 0.72
CA ALA A 67 -2.50 11.74 1.48
C ALA A 67 -2.15 10.27 1.76
N ALA A 68 -1.51 9.57 0.82
CA ALA A 68 -1.02 8.21 1.03
C ALA A 68 0.11 8.16 2.06
N ILE A 69 1.06 9.10 2.01
CA ILE A 69 2.15 9.22 2.99
C ILE A 69 1.57 9.52 4.38
N ARG A 70 0.70 10.53 4.52
CA ARG A 70 0.07 10.84 5.82
C ARG A 70 -0.66 9.64 6.40
N PHE A 71 -1.34 8.85 5.56
CA PHE A 71 -1.97 7.61 6.00
C PHE A 71 -0.97 6.61 6.58
N LEU A 72 0.18 6.40 5.93
CA LEU A 72 1.24 5.54 6.44
C LEU A 72 1.83 6.09 7.74
N ASN A 73 2.17 7.39 7.80
CA ASN A 73 2.69 8.02 9.02
C ASN A 73 1.76 7.81 10.22
N THR A 74 0.44 7.89 10.01
CA THR A 74 -0.55 7.74 11.08
C THR A 74 -0.82 6.28 11.47
N ARG A 75 -0.76 5.35 10.51
CA ARG A 75 -1.29 3.98 10.70
C ARG A 75 -0.24 2.88 10.61
N PHE A 76 0.97 3.22 10.20
CA PHE A 76 2.13 2.35 10.10
C PHE A 76 3.38 3.12 10.55
N PRO A 77 3.49 3.46 11.85
CA PRO A 77 4.66 4.17 12.38
C PRO A 77 5.94 3.35 12.15
N GLY A 78 7.04 4.01 11.78
CA GLY A 78 8.33 3.36 11.50
C GLY A 78 8.48 2.78 10.09
N HIS A 79 7.49 2.97 9.20
CA HIS A 79 7.56 2.54 7.81
C HIS A 79 8.61 3.30 6.96
N ASP A 80 9.21 4.37 7.48
CA ASP A 80 10.08 5.29 6.73
C ASP A 80 11.28 4.59 6.09
N SER A 81 11.86 3.59 6.76
CA SER A 81 12.98 2.78 6.23
C SER A 81 12.55 1.83 5.10
N LEU A 82 11.26 1.55 4.99
CA LEU A 82 10.67 0.66 3.98
C LEU A 82 10.06 1.45 2.82
N LEU A 83 9.76 2.74 3.00
CA LEU A 83 9.12 3.55 1.98
C LEU A 83 10.10 3.91 0.86
N SER A 84 9.79 3.46 -0.36
CA SER A 84 10.50 3.92 -1.55
C SER A 84 10.09 5.36 -1.89
N ASN A 85 11.08 6.20 -2.18
CA ASN A 85 10.84 7.58 -2.60
C ASN A 85 10.23 7.69 -4.02
N ASP A 86 10.36 6.61 -4.82
CA ASP A 86 9.91 6.56 -6.20
C ASP A 86 8.42 6.24 -6.33
N VAL A 87 7.73 7.02 -7.17
CA VAL A 87 6.33 6.75 -7.53
C VAL A 87 6.31 5.86 -8.77
N LYS A 88 5.69 4.69 -8.65
CA LYS A 88 5.48 3.82 -9.83
C LYS A 88 4.30 4.33 -10.63
N VAL A 89 4.55 4.81 -11.84
CA VAL A 89 3.50 5.19 -12.79
C VAL A 89 3.00 3.93 -13.49
N ILE A 90 1.68 3.69 -13.44
CA ILE A 90 1.01 2.63 -14.20
C ILE A 90 0.17 3.31 -15.28
N ASN A 91 0.42 2.93 -16.54
CA ASN A 91 -0.33 3.39 -17.71
C ASN A 91 -1.52 2.48 -18.00
#